data_AF-A0A6A2WTH8-F1
#
_entry.id   AF-A0A6A2WTH8-F1
#
_cell.length_a   1.000
_cell.length_b   1.000
_cell.length_c   1.000
_cell.angle_alpha   90.00
_cell.angle_beta   90.00
_cell.angle_gamma   90.00
#
_symmetry.space_group_name_H-M   'P 1'
#
loop_
_entity.id
_entity.type
_entity.pdbx_description
1 polymer ?
#
loop_
_entity_poly.entity_id
_entity_poly.type
_entity_poly.pdbx_seq_one_letter_code
_entity_poly.pdbx_strand_id
1 'polypeptide(L)'
;MLISIVSGYHARDVRDLHPFVLDLPHATVQNNTRGQPLMALQVTEFPNSGICIGAAFGHAVADGRSFHHFMKSWASIFRSAGNSAPAMPVLDRGVVQEKRPLWAFVSFLKPVVELHGAEPQRASIFVVACALVWTSLVKTQKLSLSSSLNHHQDDEFYYFGFVGDCRNRPELAIPSAYFGNCLAMCITRLMGSELVGENGVFAATKATGNRVEQFKNGALKGAENWITNWIEISETGRLSTVAGSPKLRDYDIDFGWGKPK
;
A
#
# COMPACT_ATOMS: atom_id res chain seq x y z
N MET A 1 8.11 30.42 -1.11
CA MET A 1 6.96 30.21 -0.19
C MET A 1 6.12 29.00 -0.59
N LEU A 2 5.83 28.74 -1.88
CA LEU A 2 5.07 27.54 -2.27
C LEU A 2 5.88 26.23 -2.25
N ILE A 3 7.17 26.22 -2.64
CA ILE A 3 7.94 24.97 -2.59
C ILE A 3 8.09 24.44 -1.16
N SER A 4 8.16 25.31 -0.14
CA SER A 4 8.16 24.88 1.26
C SER A 4 6.84 24.23 1.68
N ILE A 5 5.71 24.53 1.03
CA ILE A 5 4.44 23.83 1.30
C ILE A 5 4.53 22.35 0.89
N VAL A 6 5.23 22.08 -0.22
CA VAL A 6 5.39 20.72 -0.78
C VAL A 6 6.69 20.02 -0.35
N SER A 7 7.65 20.75 0.24
CA SER A 7 8.94 20.23 0.71
C SER A 7 9.19 20.60 2.18
N GLY A 8 9.45 19.60 3.03
CA GLY A 8 9.70 19.76 4.47
C GLY A 8 9.46 18.46 5.25
N TYR A 9 10.01 18.36 6.47
CA TYR A 9 9.94 17.16 7.34
C TYR A 9 8.94 17.26 8.50
N HIS A 10 8.01 18.22 8.46
CA HIS A 10 7.06 18.48 9.53
C HIS A 10 5.62 18.31 9.05
N ALA A 11 4.73 18.02 10.00
CA ALA A 11 3.30 17.92 9.71
C ALA A 11 2.76 19.25 9.18
N ARG A 12 1.91 19.18 8.16
CA ARG A 12 1.22 20.32 7.57
C ARG A 12 -0.27 20.04 7.47
N ASP A 13 -1.05 21.12 7.36
CA ASP A 13 -2.47 21.01 7.09
C ASP A 13 -2.67 20.48 5.66
N VAL A 14 -3.49 19.44 5.50
CA VAL A 14 -3.79 18.86 4.18
C VAL A 14 -4.46 19.88 3.26
N ARG A 15 -5.14 20.88 3.81
CA ARG A 15 -5.79 21.96 3.06
C ARG A 15 -4.79 22.82 2.30
N ASP A 16 -3.55 22.96 2.79
CA ASP A 16 -2.48 23.68 2.10
C ASP A 16 -2.06 22.96 0.80
N LEU A 17 -2.36 21.66 0.69
CA LEU A 17 -2.07 20.83 -0.47
C LEU A 17 -3.24 20.78 -1.48
N HIS A 18 -4.44 21.23 -1.11
CA HIS A 18 -5.61 21.21 -1.99
C HIS A 18 -5.38 21.86 -3.37
N PRO A 19 -4.68 23.00 -3.49
CA PRO A 19 -4.41 23.61 -4.80
C PRO A 19 -3.53 22.75 -5.73
N PHE A 20 -2.86 21.73 -5.18
CA PHE A 20 -2.01 20.80 -5.92
C PHE A 20 -2.66 19.43 -6.13
N VAL A 21 -3.90 19.24 -5.69
CA VAL A 21 -4.66 18.02 -5.95
C VAL A 21 -5.09 18.04 -7.42
N LEU A 22 -4.61 17.04 -8.19
CA LEU A 22 -5.05 16.87 -9.56
C LEU A 22 -6.47 16.29 -9.56
N ASP A 23 -7.41 17.04 -10.11
CA ASP A 23 -8.73 16.51 -10.42
C ASP A 23 -8.65 15.68 -11.71
N LEU A 24 -8.97 14.39 -11.61
CA LEU A 24 -9.21 13.58 -12.79
C LEU A 24 -10.49 14.10 -13.46
N PRO A 25 -10.49 14.33 -14.79
CA PRO A 25 -11.70 14.75 -15.48
C PRO A 25 -12.85 13.78 -15.22
N HIS A 26 -14.08 14.28 -15.16
CA HIS A 26 -15.24 13.42 -15.01
C HIS A 26 -15.34 12.42 -16.16
N ALA A 27 -15.88 11.24 -15.85
CA ALA A 27 -16.12 10.22 -16.86
C ALA A 27 -17.02 10.79 -17.97
N THR A 28 -16.57 10.68 -19.22
CA THR A 28 -17.34 11.10 -20.38
C THR A 28 -18.22 9.95 -20.84
N VAL A 29 -19.46 10.24 -21.23
CA VAL A 29 -20.35 9.26 -21.86
C VAL A 29 -20.55 9.68 -23.30
N GLN A 30 -20.03 8.89 -24.23
CA GLN A 30 -20.29 9.03 -25.67
C GLN A 30 -20.78 7.69 -26.21
N ASN A 31 -21.90 7.69 -26.94
CA ASN A 31 -22.45 6.51 -27.63
C ASN A 31 -22.54 5.26 -26.73
N ASN A 32 -23.14 5.38 -25.53
CA ASN A 32 -23.23 4.32 -24.51
C ASN A 32 -21.88 3.75 -24.01
N THR A 33 -20.76 4.39 -24.37
CA THR A 33 -19.43 4.05 -23.89
C THR A 33 -19.01 5.07 -22.83
N ARG A 34 -18.68 4.59 -21.64
CA ARG A 34 -18.16 5.42 -20.53
C ARG A 34 -16.64 5.45 -20.59
N GLY A 35 -16.07 6.59 -20.98
CA GLY A 35 -14.64 6.86 -20.89
C GLY A 35 -14.30 7.38 -19.50
N GLN A 36 -13.36 6.75 -18.80
CA GLN A 36 -12.86 7.23 -17.52
C GLN A 36 -11.37 7.54 -17.63
N PRO A 37 -10.91 8.76 -17.29
CA PRO A 37 -9.49 9.08 -17.27
C PRO A 37 -8.75 8.14 -16.31
N LEU A 38 -7.70 7.51 -16.82
CA LEU A 38 -6.92 6.53 -16.06
C LEU A 38 -5.76 7.16 -15.32
N MET A 39 -5.24 8.29 -15.82
CA MET A 39 -4.12 9.01 -15.24
C MET A 39 -4.15 10.48 -15.70
N ALA A 40 -3.74 11.38 -14.80
CA ALA A 40 -3.41 12.76 -15.08
C ALA A 40 -2.03 13.09 -14.50
N LEU A 41 -1.28 13.94 -15.21
CA LEU A 41 0.02 14.46 -14.80
C LEU A 41 -0.03 15.98 -14.83
N GLN A 42 0.54 16.62 -13.81
CA GLN A 42 0.64 18.07 -13.70
C GLN A 42 2.09 18.43 -13.41
N VAL A 43 2.65 19.28 -14.26
CA VAL A 43 3.98 19.86 -14.04
C VAL A 43 3.79 21.29 -13.58
N THR A 44 4.26 21.62 -12.38
CA THR A 44 4.17 22.96 -11.79
C THR A 44 5.56 23.52 -11.58
N GLU A 45 5.85 24.64 -12.23
CA GLU A 45 7.09 25.38 -12.05
C GLU A 45 6.99 26.31 -10.84
N PHE A 46 8.02 26.30 -10.00
CA PHE A 46 8.23 27.28 -8.95
C PHE A 46 9.42 28.15 -9.35
N PRO A 47 9.19 29.40 -9.78
CA PRO A 47 10.26 30.28 -10.24
C PRO A 47 11.42 30.34 -9.24
N ASN A 48 12.63 30.18 -9.77
CA ASN A 48 13.89 30.17 -9.00
C ASN A 48 14.00 29.10 -7.90
N SER A 49 13.08 28.13 -7.84
CA SER A 49 13.03 27.12 -6.77
C SER A 49 13.08 25.69 -7.28
N GLY A 50 12.37 25.38 -8.36
CA GLY A 50 12.36 24.04 -8.96
C GLY A 50 11.03 23.69 -9.62
N ILE A 51 10.84 22.41 -9.90
CA ILE A 51 9.65 21.87 -10.56
C ILE A 51 9.02 20.81 -9.66
N CYS A 52 7.70 20.78 -9.57
CA CYS A 52 6.94 19.67 -8.99
C CYS A 52 6.20 18.92 -10.10
N ILE A 53 6.22 17.60 -10.02
CA ILE A 53 5.45 16.72 -10.89
C ILE A 53 4.43 16.01 -10.02
N GLY A 54 3.17 16.41 -10.13
CA GLY A 54 2.02 15.75 -9.51
C GLY A 54 1.42 14.70 -10.44
N ALA A 55 0.96 13.59 -9.87
CA ALA A 55 0.32 12.52 -10.62
C ALA A 55 -0.92 12.02 -9.88
N ALA A 56 -2.00 11.81 -10.61
CA ALA A 56 -3.19 11.12 -10.15
C ALA A 56 -3.50 9.97 -11.11
N PHE A 57 -3.82 8.79 -10.60
CA PHE A 57 -4.19 7.65 -11.44
C PHE A 57 -5.19 6.73 -10.75
N GLY A 58 -6.03 6.08 -11.54
CA GLY A 58 -6.98 5.10 -11.04
C GLY A 58 -6.26 3.84 -10.58
N HIS A 59 -6.34 3.52 -9.28
CA HIS A 59 -5.66 2.35 -8.70
C HIS A 59 -6.16 1.01 -9.31
N ALA A 60 -7.30 0.99 -9.99
CA ALA A 60 -7.77 -0.16 -10.78
C ALA A 60 -6.81 -0.53 -11.95
N VAL A 61 -5.99 0.42 -12.41
CA VAL A 61 -5.11 0.24 -13.56
C VAL A 61 -3.73 -0.29 -13.16
N ALA A 62 -3.20 0.19 -12.04
CA ALA A 62 -1.82 -0.04 -11.63
C ALA A 62 -1.67 -0.01 -10.10
N ASP A 63 -0.77 -0.84 -9.58
CA ASP A 63 -0.25 -0.68 -8.22
C ASP A 63 0.94 0.30 -8.18
N GLY A 64 1.42 0.62 -6.97
CA GLY A 64 2.55 1.53 -6.79
C GLY A 64 3.83 1.08 -7.52
N ARG A 65 4.08 -0.23 -7.65
CA ARG A 65 5.24 -0.73 -8.40
C ARG A 65 5.11 -0.46 -9.90
N SER A 66 3.91 -0.64 -10.45
CA SER A 66 3.63 -0.38 -11.87
C SER A 66 3.68 1.11 -12.18
N PHE A 67 3.07 1.94 -11.33
CA PHE A 67 3.15 3.39 -11.45
C PHE A 67 4.61 3.88 -11.39
N HIS A 68 5.39 3.33 -10.46
CA HIS A 68 6.80 3.68 -10.36
C HIS A 68 7.63 3.23 -11.57
N HIS A 69 7.33 2.05 -12.12
CA HIS A 69 7.94 1.61 -13.37
C HIS A 69 7.65 2.59 -14.51
N PHE A 70 6.41 3.07 -14.63
CA PHE A 70 6.06 4.13 -15.57
C PHE A 70 6.90 5.39 -15.38
N MET A 71 7.02 5.89 -14.14
CA MET A 71 7.81 7.10 -13.85
C MET A 71 9.29 6.94 -14.21
N LYS A 72 9.91 5.78 -13.92
CA LYS A 72 11.30 5.49 -14.32
C LYS A 72 11.47 5.44 -15.83
N SER A 73 10.54 4.80 -16.53
CA SER A 73 10.57 4.71 -18.00
C SER A 73 10.43 6.10 -18.62
N TRP A 74 9.52 6.93 -18.11
CA TRP A 74 9.35 8.31 -18.57
C TRP A 74 10.64 9.14 -18.38
N ALA A 75 11.23 9.09 -17.19
CA ALA A 75 12.49 9.77 -16.89
C ALA A 75 13.65 9.29 -17.78
N SER A 76 13.74 7.98 -18.06
CA SER A 76 14.74 7.40 -18.96
C SER A 76 14.59 7.86 -20.41
N ILE A 77 13.36 7.93 -20.92
CA ILE A 77 13.08 8.43 -22.28
C ILE A 77 13.50 9.89 -22.39
N PHE A 78 13.13 10.71 -21.40
CA PHE A 78 13.47 12.12 -21.38
C PHE A 78 14.99 12.33 -21.37
N ARG A 79 15.71 11.61 -20.49
CA ARG A 79 17.19 11.68 -20.40
C ARG A 79 17.91 11.23 -21.65
N SER A 80 17.39 10.22 -22.35
CA SER A 80 18.01 9.71 -23.58
C SER A 80 17.64 10.52 -24.82
N ALA A 81 16.82 11.57 -24.68
CA ALA A 81 16.18 12.28 -25.80
C ALA A 81 15.46 11.30 -26.77
N GLY A 82 14.91 10.21 -26.22
CA GLY A 82 14.27 9.14 -27.00
C GLY A 82 15.21 8.15 -27.67
N ASN A 83 16.54 8.29 -27.52
CA ASN A 83 17.52 7.43 -28.19
C ASN A 83 17.71 6.05 -27.51
N SER A 84 17.12 5.83 -26.34
CA SER A 84 17.14 4.54 -25.64
C SER A 84 15.74 4.19 -25.17
N ALA A 85 15.22 3.06 -25.64
CA ALA A 85 13.95 2.53 -25.15
C ALA A 85 14.12 1.91 -23.76
N PRO A 86 13.26 2.22 -22.77
CA PRO A 86 13.23 1.51 -21.50
C PRO A 86 12.73 0.08 -21.70
N ALA A 87 12.96 -0.78 -20.71
CA ALA A 87 12.43 -2.14 -20.72
C ALA A 87 10.89 -2.10 -20.85
N MET A 88 10.34 -2.83 -21.82
CA MET A 88 8.90 -2.83 -22.06
C MET A 88 8.15 -3.55 -20.93
N PRO A 89 7.04 -2.97 -20.44
CA PRO A 89 6.18 -3.65 -19.47
C PRO A 89 5.45 -4.84 -20.11
N VAL A 90 5.15 -5.85 -19.30
CA VAL A 90 4.20 -6.91 -19.70
C VAL A 90 2.79 -6.40 -19.42
N LEU A 91 2.04 -6.14 -20.50
CA LEU A 91 0.68 -5.58 -20.45
C LEU A 91 -0.42 -6.66 -20.48
N ASP A 92 -0.08 -7.88 -20.90
CA ASP A 92 -1.03 -8.99 -20.93
C ASP A 92 -1.48 -9.32 -19.51
N ARG A 93 -2.76 -9.07 -19.20
CA ARG A 93 -3.35 -9.39 -17.90
C ARG A 93 -3.60 -10.89 -17.74
N GLY A 94 -3.64 -11.65 -18.82
CA GLY A 94 -3.80 -13.10 -18.81
C GLY A 94 -2.63 -13.86 -18.18
N VAL A 95 -1.47 -13.21 -17.98
CA VAL A 95 -0.34 -13.78 -17.22
C VAL A 95 -0.68 -13.95 -15.74
N VAL A 96 -1.64 -13.18 -15.23
CA VAL A 96 -2.23 -13.39 -13.90
C VAL A 96 -3.33 -14.42 -14.05
N GLN A 97 -2.93 -15.70 -14.06
CA GLN A 97 -3.89 -16.79 -14.16
C GLN A 97 -4.59 -17.01 -12.83
N GLU A 98 -5.91 -16.83 -12.82
CA GLU A 98 -6.77 -17.32 -11.77
C GLU A 98 -6.81 -18.85 -11.88
N LYS A 99 -5.88 -19.54 -11.21
CA LYS A 99 -5.73 -21.01 -11.30
C LYS A 99 -6.95 -21.78 -10.76
N ARG A 100 -8.02 -21.11 -10.31
CA ARG A 100 -9.27 -21.75 -9.85
C ARG A 100 -10.49 -20.87 -10.14
N PRO A 101 -11.39 -21.28 -11.04
CA PRO A 101 -12.60 -20.52 -11.31
C PRO A 101 -13.52 -20.46 -10.08
N LEU A 102 -14.17 -19.31 -9.88
CA LEU A 102 -15.04 -18.92 -8.76
C LEU A 102 -16.16 -19.94 -8.38
N TRP A 103 -16.48 -20.93 -9.24
CA TRP A 103 -17.48 -21.95 -8.93
C TRP A 103 -16.96 -23.12 -8.07
N ALA A 104 -15.64 -23.28 -7.91
CA ALA A 104 -15.06 -24.38 -7.12
C ALA A 104 -15.11 -24.15 -5.59
N PHE A 105 -15.63 -23.00 -5.13
CA PHE A 105 -15.64 -22.61 -3.71
C PHE A 105 -16.91 -22.99 -2.93
N VAL A 106 -17.94 -23.54 -3.56
CA VAL A 106 -19.19 -23.93 -2.86
C VAL A 106 -19.08 -25.32 -2.20
N SER A 107 -17.93 -25.98 -2.20
CA SER A 107 -17.79 -27.27 -1.50
C SER A 107 -16.36 -27.53 -1.01
N PHE A 108 -15.98 -26.94 0.12
CA PHE A 108 -15.21 -27.65 1.15
C PHE A 108 -15.19 -26.88 2.48
N LEU A 109 -16.07 -27.28 3.40
CA LEU A 109 -15.88 -26.99 4.82
C LEU A 109 -14.85 -27.98 5.38
N LYS A 110 -13.74 -27.47 5.95
CA LYS A 110 -13.25 -27.88 7.28
C LYS A 110 -12.15 -26.93 7.79
N PRO A 111 -12.03 -26.77 9.12
CA PRO A 111 -11.32 -25.67 9.75
C PRO A 111 -9.82 -25.97 9.84
N VAL A 112 -9.00 -24.92 9.80
CA VAL A 112 -7.61 -25.01 10.29
C VAL A 112 -7.35 -23.82 11.21
N VAL A 113 -7.51 -24.10 12.50
CA VAL A 113 -6.77 -23.42 13.57
C VAL A 113 -5.43 -24.14 13.68
N GLU A 114 -4.32 -23.40 13.64
CA GLU A 114 -3.10 -23.67 14.42
C GLU A 114 -2.08 -22.56 14.14
N LEU A 115 -2.04 -21.57 15.04
CA LEU A 115 -0.93 -20.62 15.15
C LEU A 115 0.18 -21.32 15.95
N HIS A 116 1.09 -21.98 15.25
CA HIS A 116 2.33 -22.43 15.87
C HIS A 116 3.25 -21.23 16.13
N GLY A 117 3.67 -21.08 17.38
CA GLY A 117 4.65 -20.09 17.81
C GLY A 117 6.02 -20.42 17.24
N ALA A 118 6.47 -19.61 16.27
CA ALA A 118 7.84 -19.63 15.81
C ALA A 118 8.72 -18.72 16.71
N GLU A 119 9.94 -19.19 16.97
CA GLU A 119 11.11 -18.46 17.49
C GLU A 119 11.28 -17.08 16.82
N PRO A 120 11.98 -16.11 17.44
CA PRO A 120 12.12 -14.77 16.90
C PRO A 120 12.97 -14.81 15.62
N GLN A 121 12.32 -14.95 14.47
CA GLN A 121 12.96 -14.71 13.19
C GLN A 121 13.37 -13.23 13.12
N ARG A 122 14.59 -13.00 12.61
CA ARG A 122 15.16 -11.68 12.38
C ARG A 122 14.13 -10.77 11.69
N ALA A 123 13.54 -9.85 12.44
CA ALA A 123 12.52 -8.94 11.94
C ALA A 123 13.16 -7.95 10.96
N SER A 124 12.53 -7.74 9.80
CA SER A 124 12.98 -6.70 8.88
C SER A 124 12.74 -5.31 9.47
N ILE A 125 13.52 -4.32 9.03
CA ILE A 125 13.32 -2.90 9.41
C ILE A 125 11.88 -2.44 9.13
N PHE A 126 11.29 -2.89 8.02
CA PHE A 126 9.89 -2.64 7.69
C PHE A 126 8.93 -3.13 8.80
N VAL A 127 9.11 -4.37 9.27
CA VAL A 127 8.26 -4.95 10.32
C VAL A 127 8.39 -4.16 11.62
N VAL A 128 9.63 -3.84 12.02
CA VAL A 128 9.89 -3.10 13.26
C VAL A 128 9.32 -1.68 13.19
N ALA A 129 9.51 -0.98 12.06
CA ALA A 129 8.96 0.36 11.85
C ALA A 129 7.42 0.35 11.87
N CYS A 130 6.79 -0.61 11.19
CA CYS A 130 5.33 -0.78 11.22
C CYS A 130 4.82 -1.04 12.64
N ALA A 131 5.49 -1.92 13.40
CA ALA A 131 5.13 -2.25 14.78
C ALA A 131 5.24 -1.01 15.70
N LEU A 132 6.30 -0.23 15.56
CA LEU A 132 6.49 1.01 16.32
C LEU A 132 5.39 2.03 16.02
N VAL A 133 5.08 2.25 14.73
CA VAL A 133 4.03 3.20 14.32
C VAL A 133 2.65 2.71 14.79
N TRP A 134 2.34 1.44 14.58
CA TRP A 134 1.04 0.87 14.95
C TRP A 134 0.79 0.97 16.46
N THR A 135 1.75 0.56 17.28
CA THR A 135 1.64 0.65 18.74
C THR A 135 1.51 2.11 19.20
N SER A 136 2.25 3.03 18.58
CA SER A 136 2.15 4.46 18.88
C SER A 136 0.76 5.01 18.56
N LEU A 137 0.22 4.69 17.38
CA LEU A 137 -1.13 5.11 16.97
C LEU A 137 -2.21 4.60 17.92
N VAL A 138 -2.16 3.31 18.28
CA VAL A 138 -3.14 2.70 19.19
C VAL A 138 -3.03 3.28 20.61
N LYS A 139 -1.81 3.55 21.09
CA LYS A 139 -1.60 4.25 22.37
C LYS A 139 -2.24 5.64 22.35
N THR A 140 -2.02 6.43 21.29
CA THR A 140 -2.63 7.76 21.14
C THR A 140 -4.16 7.69 21.06
N GLN A 141 -4.71 6.73 20.32
CA GLN A 141 -6.16 6.53 20.21
C GLN A 141 -6.78 6.18 21.57
N LYS A 142 -6.19 5.23 22.31
CA LYS A 142 -6.69 4.86 23.65
C LYS A 142 -6.59 6.01 24.65
N LEU A 143 -5.52 6.82 24.61
CA LEU A 143 -5.42 8.03 25.43
C LEU A 143 -6.58 8.99 25.16
N SER A 144 -6.88 9.27 23.88
CA SER A 144 -7.99 10.15 23.50
C SER A 144 -9.38 9.62 23.89
N LEU A 145 -9.56 8.30 23.96
CA LEU A 145 -10.82 7.66 24.35
C LEU A 145 -11.00 7.58 25.87
N SER A 146 -9.89 7.40 26.61
CA SER A 146 -9.92 7.38 28.08
C SER A 146 -10.31 8.72 28.70
N SER A 147 -10.10 9.83 27.99
CA SER A 147 -10.53 11.17 28.42
C SER A 147 -12.03 11.45 28.22
N SER A 148 -12.76 10.59 27.50
CA SER A 148 -14.16 10.90 27.10
C SER A 148 -15.26 10.07 27.78
N LEU A 149 -15.02 8.87 28.34
CA LEU A 149 -16.09 8.07 29.00
C LEU A 149 -15.60 7.11 30.12
N ASN A 150 -16.35 7.05 31.22
CA ASN A 150 -16.29 6.03 32.29
C ASN A 150 -17.05 4.76 31.91
N HIS A 151 -16.61 4.02 30.89
CA HIS A 151 -17.14 2.67 30.62
C HIS A 151 -16.05 1.63 30.79
N HIS A 152 -16.39 0.52 31.42
CA HIS A 152 -15.60 -0.71 31.40
C HIS A 152 -15.34 -1.06 29.94
N GLN A 153 -14.14 -0.74 29.47
CA GLN A 153 -13.77 -0.94 28.08
C GLN A 153 -13.28 -2.38 27.98
N ASP A 154 -14.16 -3.26 27.48
CA ASP A 154 -13.75 -4.61 27.08
C ASP A 154 -12.54 -4.50 26.15
N ASP A 155 -11.58 -5.42 26.31
CA ASP A 155 -10.36 -5.37 25.55
C ASP A 155 -10.60 -5.82 24.10
N GLU A 156 -10.52 -4.86 23.21
CA GLU A 156 -10.94 -4.95 21.82
C GLU A 156 -9.76 -5.21 20.87
N PHE A 157 -10.01 -5.91 19.76
CA PHE A 157 -9.00 -6.12 18.72
C PHE A 157 -8.70 -4.84 17.94
N TYR A 158 -7.42 -4.62 17.66
CA TYR A 158 -6.93 -3.64 16.70
C TYR A 158 -6.27 -4.36 15.53
N TYR A 159 -6.33 -3.75 14.35
CA TYR A 159 -5.91 -4.37 13.10
C TYR A 159 -4.82 -3.54 12.42
N PHE A 160 -3.84 -4.24 11.83
CA PHE A 160 -2.81 -3.62 11.01
C PHE A 160 -2.76 -4.27 9.63
N GLY A 161 -3.00 -3.45 8.61
CA GLY A 161 -3.03 -3.82 7.20
C GLY A 161 -1.78 -3.36 6.45
N PHE A 162 -1.23 -4.24 5.63
CA PHE A 162 -0.22 -3.93 4.61
C PHE A 162 -0.46 -4.75 3.35
N VAL A 163 0.17 -4.37 2.25
CA VAL A 163 0.09 -5.12 0.99
C VAL A 163 1.43 -5.76 0.63
N GLY A 164 1.38 -6.99 0.13
CA GLY A 164 2.54 -7.72 -0.36
C GLY A 164 2.56 -7.78 -1.89
N ASP A 165 3.71 -7.51 -2.51
CA ASP A 165 3.88 -7.66 -3.96
C ASP A 165 3.98 -9.14 -4.35
N CYS A 166 3.06 -9.57 -5.21
CA CYS A 166 2.91 -10.94 -5.69
C CYS A 166 3.77 -11.25 -6.94
N ARG A 167 4.45 -10.25 -7.52
CA ARG A 167 5.43 -10.50 -8.60
C ARG A 167 6.62 -11.29 -8.06
N ASN A 168 7.25 -12.08 -8.94
CA ASN A 168 8.40 -12.94 -8.61
C ASN A 168 8.11 -14.02 -7.55
N ARG A 169 6.83 -14.40 -7.41
CA ARG A 169 6.40 -15.52 -6.59
C ARG A 169 6.36 -16.78 -7.44
N PRO A 170 7.19 -17.81 -7.15
CA PRO A 170 7.27 -19.01 -7.97
C PRO A 170 5.91 -19.68 -8.23
N GLU A 171 5.02 -19.67 -7.24
CA GLU A 171 3.69 -20.27 -7.31
C GLU A 171 2.72 -19.52 -8.24
N LEU A 172 2.94 -18.21 -8.43
CA LEU A 172 2.10 -17.34 -9.25
C LEU A 172 2.64 -17.15 -10.67
N ALA A 173 3.94 -17.38 -10.90
CA ALA A 173 4.61 -17.23 -12.20
C ALA A 173 4.41 -15.84 -12.86
N ILE A 174 4.20 -14.79 -12.07
CA ILE A 174 3.92 -13.44 -12.57
C ILE A 174 5.25 -12.72 -12.90
N PRO A 175 5.43 -12.22 -14.14
CA PRO A 175 6.64 -11.53 -14.54
C PRO A 175 6.97 -10.32 -13.68
N SER A 176 8.27 -10.07 -13.44
CA SER A 176 8.75 -8.91 -12.70
C SER A 176 8.34 -7.57 -13.35
N ALA A 177 8.19 -7.55 -14.67
CA ALA A 177 7.82 -6.40 -15.49
C ALA A 177 6.30 -6.27 -15.72
N TYR A 178 5.48 -7.12 -15.10
CA TYR A 178 4.03 -7.04 -15.20
C TYR A 178 3.51 -5.67 -14.75
N PHE A 179 2.74 -5.02 -15.62
CA PHE A 179 2.12 -3.73 -15.38
C PHE A 179 0.63 -3.91 -15.06
N GLY A 180 0.26 -3.57 -13.82
CA GLY A 180 -1.08 -3.82 -13.30
C GLY A 180 -1.08 -3.93 -11.78
N ASN A 181 -2.17 -4.42 -11.21
CA ASN A 181 -2.23 -4.73 -9.79
C ASN A 181 -1.78 -6.16 -9.54
N CYS A 182 -0.84 -6.35 -8.61
CA CYS A 182 -0.39 -7.67 -8.21
C CYS A 182 -0.07 -7.66 -6.70
N LEU A 183 -1.10 -7.46 -5.90
CA LEU A 183 -0.99 -7.25 -4.45
C LEU A 183 -1.77 -8.31 -3.68
N ALA A 184 -1.18 -8.80 -2.59
CA ALA A 184 -1.87 -9.58 -1.58
C ALA A 184 -2.19 -8.72 -0.37
N MET A 185 -3.41 -8.84 0.15
CA MET A 185 -3.81 -8.16 1.36
C MET A 185 -3.32 -8.93 2.60
N CYS A 186 -2.58 -8.23 3.46
CA CYS A 186 -2.05 -8.79 4.70
C CYS A 186 -2.62 -8.01 5.89
N ILE A 187 -3.45 -8.67 6.69
CA ILE A 187 -3.97 -8.10 7.92
C ILE A 187 -3.50 -8.96 9.09
N THR A 188 -3.04 -8.31 10.15
CA THR A 188 -2.79 -8.92 11.45
C THR A 188 -3.61 -8.20 12.51
N ARG A 189 -3.86 -8.88 13.64
CA ARG A 189 -4.62 -8.31 14.75
C ARG A 189 -3.95 -8.62 16.08
N LEU A 190 -4.09 -7.70 17.02
CA LEU A 190 -3.68 -7.85 18.41
C LEU A 190 -4.73 -7.21 19.31
N MET A 191 -4.82 -7.67 20.55
CA MET A 191 -5.65 -7.01 21.53
C MET A 191 -5.09 -5.62 21.85
N GLY A 192 -5.99 -4.69 22.19
CA GLY A 192 -5.59 -3.34 22.56
C GLY A 192 -4.67 -3.34 23.79
N SER A 193 -4.89 -4.20 24.78
CA SER A 193 -4.03 -4.35 25.96
C SER A 193 -2.61 -4.80 25.60
N GLU A 194 -2.48 -5.74 24.65
CA GLU A 194 -1.17 -6.23 24.16
C GLU A 194 -0.38 -5.10 23.51
N LEU A 195 -1.03 -4.27 22.70
CA LEU A 195 -0.39 -3.17 21.97
C LEU A 195 0.07 -2.02 22.88
N VAL A 196 -0.69 -1.72 23.94
CA VAL A 196 -0.34 -0.63 24.87
C VAL A 196 0.58 -1.07 26.00
N GLY A 197 0.67 -2.38 26.27
CA GLY A 197 1.52 -2.95 27.30
C GLY A 197 3.02 -2.69 27.07
N GLU A 198 3.82 -3.00 28.09
CA GLU A 198 5.28 -2.80 28.11
C GLU A 198 5.97 -3.41 26.89
N ASN A 199 5.52 -4.60 26.46
CA ASN A 199 6.07 -5.35 25.33
C ASN A 199 5.30 -5.16 24.02
N GLY A 200 4.48 -4.12 23.88
CA GLY A 200 3.59 -3.96 22.73
C GLY A 200 4.30 -3.90 21.38
N VAL A 201 5.47 -3.24 21.30
CA VAL A 201 6.27 -3.19 20.06
C VAL A 201 6.79 -4.57 19.68
N PHE A 202 7.19 -5.38 20.66
CA PHE A 202 7.64 -6.75 20.42
C PHE A 202 6.48 -7.64 19.97
N ALA A 203 5.32 -7.56 20.63
CA ALA A 203 4.12 -8.30 20.24
C ALA A 203 3.69 -7.96 18.80
N ALA A 204 3.64 -6.67 18.46
CA ALA A 204 3.34 -6.19 17.10
C ALA A 204 4.40 -6.65 16.08
N THR A 205 5.68 -6.61 16.44
CA THR A 205 6.78 -7.10 15.58
C THR A 205 6.61 -8.58 15.27
N LYS A 206 6.31 -9.40 16.29
CA LYS A 206 6.08 -10.84 16.13
C LYS A 206 4.85 -11.11 15.26
N ALA A 207 3.73 -10.46 15.55
CA ALA A 207 2.48 -10.64 14.82
C ALA A 207 2.61 -10.24 13.34
N THR A 208 3.19 -9.07 13.05
CA THR A 208 3.42 -8.59 11.68
C THR A 208 4.48 -9.44 10.96
N GLY A 209 5.55 -9.84 11.64
CA GLY A 209 6.57 -10.74 11.08
C GLY A 209 6.01 -12.10 10.67
N ASN A 210 5.20 -12.71 11.55
CA ASN A 210 4.50 -13.96 11.24
C ASN A 210 3.57 -13.82 10.05
N ARG A 211 2.85 -12.69 9.93
CA ARG A 211 1.99 -12.43 8.78
C ARG A 211 2.79 -12.29 7.47
N VAL A 212 3.94 -11.63 7.51
CA VAL A 212 4.87 -11.56 6.36
C VAL A 212 5.34 -12.95 5.95
N GLU A 213 5.64 -13.82 6.91
CA GLU A 213 6.08 -15.20 6.63
C GLU A 213 4.96 -16.05 6.03
N GLN A 214 3.73 -15.94 6.55
CA GLN A 214 2.55 -16.57 5.94
C GLN A 214 2.34 -16.10 4.50
N PHE A 215 2.49 -14.81 4.23
CA PHE A 215 2.41 -14.26 2.89
C PHE A 215 3.46 -14.85 1.95
N LYS A 216 4.70 -15.06 2.41
CA LYS A 216 5.74 -15.70 1.58
C LYS A 216 5.41 -17.14 1.21
N ASN A 217 4.74 -17.87 2.11
CA ASN A 217 4.44 -19.29 1.96
C ASN A 217 3.03 -19.55 1.39
N GLY A 218 2.31 -18.51 0.99
CA GLY A 218 0.95 -18.63 0.48
C GLY A 218 0.29 -17.27 0.26
N ALA A 219 0.77 -16.52 -0.72
CA ALA A 219 0.39 -15.13 -0.94
C ALA A 219 -1.13 -14.91 -1.09
N LEU A 220 -1.82 -15.84 -1.76
CA LEU A 220 -3.26 -15.77 -2.04
C LEU A 220 -4.10 -16.65 -1.10
N LYS A 221 -3.53 -17.17 -0.01
CA LYS A 221 -4.27 -18.00 0.94
C LYS A 221 -5.35 -17.15 1.63
N GLY A 222 -6.61 -17.56 1.49
CA GLY A 222 -7.76 -16.86 2.07
C GLY A 222 -8.26 -15.68 1.23
N ALA A 223 -7.81 -15.54 -0.02
CA ALA A 223 -8.16 -14.41 -0.89
C ALA A 223 -9.66 -14.26 -1.14
N GLU A 224 -10.40 -15.36 -1.10
CA GLU A 224 -11.86 -15.40 -1.24
C GLU A 224 -12.60 -14.56 -0.19
N ASN A 225 -11.99 -14.32 0.98
CA ASN A 225 -12.59 -13.58 2.08
C ASN A 225 -12.01 -12.16 2.26
N TRP A 226 -11.05 -11.73 1.43
CA TRP A 226 -10.31 -10.48 1.68
C TRP A 226 -11.20 -9.24 1.66
N ILE A 227 -12.11 -9.12 0.69
CA ILE A 227 -12.97 -7.94 0.58
C ILE A 227 -13.97 -7.88 1.74
N THR A 228 -14.63 -9.00 2.06
CA THR A 228 -15.56 -9.09 3.19
C THR A 228 -14.86 -8.75 4.50
N ASN A 229 -13.73 -9.39 4.78
CA ASN A 229 -12.94 -9.11 5.99
C ASN A 229 -12.48 -7.65 6.04
N TRP A 230 -12.08 -7.06 4.90
CA TRP A 230 -11.65 -5.67 4.87
C TRP A 230 -12.80 -4.71 5.24
N ILE A 231 -13.99 -4.93 4.66
CA ILE A 231 -15.18 -4.11 4.95
C ILE A 231 -15.48 -4.18 6.45
N GLU A 232 -15.66 -5.39 6.98
CA GLU A 232 -15.98 -5.62 8.40
C GLU A 232 -14.93 -4.99 9.33
N ILE A 233 -13.64 -5.17 9.02
CA ILE A 233 -12.54 -4.62 9.82
C ILE A 233 -12.48 -3.10 9.72
N SER A 234 -12.74 -2.51 8.55
CA SER A 234 -12.71 -1.07 8.35
C SER A 234 -13.83 -0.36 9.13
N GLU A 235 -15.00 -0.99 9.23
CA GLU A 235 -16.15 -0.47 9.98
C GLU A 235 -15.90 -0.41 11.49
N THR A 236 -14.94 -1.18 12.00
CA THR A 236 -14.57 -1.14 13.43
C THR A 236 -13.92 0.17 13.87
N GLY A 237 -13.44 0.99 12.92
CA GLY A 237 -12.64 2.19 13.20
C GLY A 237 -11.26 1.91 13.81
N ARG A 238 -10.83 0.64 13.88
CA ARG A 238 -9.60 0.18 14.56
C ARG A 238 -8.55 -0.39 13.59
N LEU A 239 -8.70 -0.10 12.30
CA LEU A 239 -7.78 -0.50 11.25
C LEU A 239 -6.74 0.60 10.98
N SER A 240 -5.47 0.27 11.20
CA SER A 240 -4.33 1.07 10.72
C SER A 240 -3.74 0.41 9.47
N THR A 241 -3.36 1.19 8.47
CA THR A 241 -2.77 0.66 7.23
C THR A 241 -1.47 1.39 6.91
N VAL A 242 -0.53 0.68 6.30
CA VAL A 242 0.69 1.27 5.74
C VAL A 242 0.61 1.29 4.21
N ALA A 243 0.85 2.47 3.64
CA ALA A 243 0.99 2.68 2.21
C ALA A 243 2.47 2.85 1.84
N GLY A 244 2.82 2.44 0.62
CA GLY A 244 4.17 2.57 0.07
C GLY A 244 5.12 1.44 0.46
N SER A 245 6.32 1.49 -0.11
CA SER A 245 7.37 0.50 0.16
C SER A 245 8.76 1.10 -0.07
N PRO A 246 9.74 0.83 0.80
CA PRO A 246 11.13 1.28 0.57
C PRO A 246 11.74 0.68 -0.70
N LYS A 247 11.12 -0.37 -1.28
CA LYS A 247 11.55 -0.99 -2.53
C LYS A 247 11.13 -0.22 -3.78
N LEU A 248 10.20 0.72 -3.68
CA LEU A 248 9.84 1.56 -4.83
C LEU A 248 11.07 2.40 -5.20
N ARG A 249 11.67 3.12 -4.25
CA ARG A 249 12.80 4.04 -4.48
C ARG A 249 12.36 5.22 -5.35
N ASP A 250 11.35 5.93 -4.89
CA ASP A 250 10.78 7.09 -5.59
C ASP A 250 11.83 8.19 -5.81
N TYR A 251 12.74 8.36 -4.84
CA TYR A 251 13.86 9.30 -4.90
C TYR A 251 14.98 8.92 -5.88
N ASP A 252 14.89 7.79 -6.60
CA ASP A 252 15.83 7.45 -7.67
C ASP A 252 15.37 7.92 -9.06
N ILE A 253 14.18 8.50 -9.18
CA ILE A 253 13.68 9.01 -10.49
C ILE A 253 14.41 10.30 -10.85
N ASP A 254 15.22 10.26 -11.90
CA ASP A 254 15.96 11.43 -12.39
C ASP A 254 15.60 11.73 -13.85
N PHE A 255 14.96 12.87 -14.07
CA PHE A 255 14.61 13.40 -15.41
C PHE A 255 15.78 14.14 -16.08
N GLY A 256 16.98 14.12 -15.51
CA GLY A 256 18.14 14.88 -15.97
C GLY A 256 18.34 16.20 -15.23
N TRP A 257 17.45 16.54 -14.29
CA TRP A 257 17.57 17.69 -13.39
C TRP A 257 18.11 17.32 -12.00
N GLY A 258 18.48 16.06 -11.80
CA GLY A 258 18.87 15.50 -10.51
C GLY A 258 17.73 14.78 -9.81
N LYS A 259 18.06 14.15 -8.67
CA LYS A 259 17.10 13.38 -7.87
C LYS A 259 16.07 14.27 -7.16
N PRO A 260 14.85 13.77 -6.89
CA PRO A 260 13.82 14.50 -6.14
C PRO A 260 14.30 14.81 -4.71
N LYS A 261 13.79 15.90 -4.14
CA LYS A 261 14.06 16.34 -2.76
C LYS A 261 12.93 15.94 -1.83
#